data_AF-A0A949N018-F1
#
_entry.id   AF-A0A949N018-F1
#
_cell.length_a   1.000
_cell.length_b   1.000
_cell.length_c   1.000
_cell.angle_alpha   90.00
_cell.angle_beta   90.00
_cell.angle_gamma   90.00
#
_symmetry.space_group_name_H-M   'P 1'
#
loop_
_entity.id
_entity.type
_entity.pdbx_description
1 polymer ?
#
loop_
_entity_poly.entity_id
_entity_poly.type
_entity_poly.pdbx_seq_one_letter_code
_entity_poly.pdbx_strand_id
1 'polypeptide(L)'
;MLDDSVPVLDSTVTSPKYQSIHDALLVIIEGLPAGSAMPTERELCQTYAVSRATVRQALSQLEIEQRIYRRQGKGTFVANAKIEQRLELMSHTEGMRASGIAPSSKLIDVRRVSAGADVGQRLGLAANAEVLRIERLRLADGEPIAIEVVFLSAVRFDGITAELSDSASLYQLLSSNYGVELASAEETIEAVVAEGREATLLRCAPGMPLLMLSRRTLDTSGQPIEFVRSLYRGDRYRFQTGLRRPTPTPSTPSSPRPSVRVRRATADDAPALARVFIDSWRGAYRGIVADSIIDALDLEQTTSWLGQLVAATSAQTLVAEIESGQIVGFTRLGAEPDNPGHGHVFALYVSPSSSGRGVGRLLLEKALTILDPLSSRTVTLWVFEENARARTLYAHAGFVPDGARRVEESYGAQEIRLQRIPGPAHDGPSSS
;
A
#
# COMPACT_ATOMS: atom_id res chain seq x y z
N MET A 1 -4.66 -51.77 -5.13
CA MET A 1 -5.81 -51.84 -6.05
C MET A 1 -6.52 -50.51 -5.90
N LEU A 2 -6.61 -49.71 -6.96
CA LEU A 2 -7.36 -48.45 -6.94
C LEU A 2 -8.85 -48.82 -6.93
N ASP A 3 -9.57 -48.34 -5.92
CA ASP A 3 -11.01 -48.56 -5.71
C ASP A 3 -11.84 -47.77 -6.74
N ASP A 4 -13.13 -48.09 -6.88
CA ASP A 4 -14.12 -47.64 -7.89
C ASP A 4 -14.39 -46.11 -7.98
N SER A 5 -13.50 -45.28 -7.43
CA SER A 5 -13.65 -43.82 -7.30
C SER A 5 -12.86 -43.00 -8.35
N VAL A 6 -12.36 -43.61 -9.42
CA VAL A 6 -11.62 -42.90 -10.47
C VAL A 6 -12.58 -42.37 -11.55
N PRO A 7 -12.66 -41.06 -11.80
CA PRO A 7 -13.53 -40.51 -12.84
C PRO A 7 -13.08 -40.93 -14.24
N VAL A 8 -14.02 -41.46 -15.03
CA VAL A 8 -13.81 -41.83 -16.44
C VAL A 8 -13.78 -40.56 -17.29
N LEU A 9 -12.78 -40.43 -18.16
CA LEU A 9 -12.64 -39.28 -19.06
C LEU A 9 -13.75 -39.30 -20.11
N ASP A 10 -14.55 -38.23 -20.18
CA ASP A 10 -15.58 -38.07 -21.22
C ASP A 10 -14.93 -37.71 -22.56
N SER A 11 -14.99 -38.61 -23.53
CA SER A 11 -14.38 -38.47 -24.85
C SER A 11 -15.11 -37.50 -25.79
N THR A 12 -16.20 -36.87 -25.33
CA THR A 12 -17.03 -35.98 -26.14
C THR A 12 -16.61 -34.51 -26.11
N VAL A 13 -15.65 -34.14 -25.24
CA VAL A 13 -15.17 -32.75 -25.08
C VAL A 13 -13.83 -32.56 -25.79
N THR A 14 -13.76 -31.61 -26.72
CA THR A 14 -12.57 -31.24 -27.51
C THR A 14 -11.50 -30.50 -26.69
N SER A 15 -11.24 -30.93 -25.45
CA SER A 15 -10.20 -30.35 -24.59
C SER A 15 -8.86 -31.05 -24.82
N PRO A 16 -7.72 -30.36 -24.68
CA PRO A 16 -6.40 -30.99 -24.74
C PRO A 16 -6.32 -32.15 -23.74
N LYS A 17 -5.82 -33.33 -24.15
CA LYS A 17 -5.76 -34.53 -23.30
C LYS A 17 -5.08 -34.31 -21.94
N TYR A 18 -4.13 -33.38 -21.83
CA TYR A 18 -3.49 -33.05 -20.54
C TYR A 18 -4.44 -32.34 -19.57
N GLN A 19 -5.39 -31.54 -20.08
CA GLN A 19 -6.33 -30.77 -19.28
C GLN A 19 -7.39 -31.68 -18.65
N SER A 20 -7.89 -32.66 -19.41
CA SER A 20 -8.79 -33.67 -18.87
C SER A 20 -8.13 -34.54 -17.79
N ILE A 21 -6.83 -34.81 -17.90
CA ILE A 21 -6.06 -35.51 -16.85
C ILE A 21 -5.88 -34.61 -15.63
N HIS A 22 -5.59 -33.32 -15.82
CA HIS A 22 -5.51 -32.36 -14.73
C HIS A 22 -6.81 -32.28 -13.94
N ASP A 23 -7.96 -32.14 -14.62
CA ASP A 23 -9.29 -32.11 -13.99
C ASP A 23 -9.59 -33.42 -13.23
N ALA A 24 -9.28 -34.58 -13.82
CA ALA A 24 -9.48 -35.87 -13.17
C ALA A 24 -8.60 -36.03 -11.91
N LEU A 25 -7.36 -35.53 -11.95
CA LEU A 25 -6.46 -35.54 -10.80
C LEU A 25 -6.92 -34.59 -9.69
N LEU A 26 -7.59 -33.48 -10.01
CA LEU A 26 -8.19 -32.59 -9.00
C LEU A 26 -9.25 -33.33 -8.17
N VAL A 27 -10.10 -34.14 -8.82
CA VAL A 27 -11.10 -34.97 -8.13
C VAL A 27 -10.43 -35.98 -7.19
N ILE A 28 -9.35 -36.63 -7.63
CA ILE A 28 -8.57 -37.54 -6.77
C ILE A 28 -7.98 -36.80 -5.57
N ILE A 29 -7.43 -35.60 -5.79
CA ILE A 29 -6.84 -34.77 -4.74
C ILE A 29 -7.89 -34.38 -3.68
N GLU A 30 -9.12 -34.07 -4.11
CA GLU A 30 -10.22 -33.72 -3.20
C GLU A 30 -10.72 -34.91 -2.37
N GLY A 31 -10.61 -36.13 -2.90
CA GLY A 31 -10.93 -37.36 -2.19
C GLY A 31 -9.84 -37.88 -1.23
N LEU A 32 -8.66 -37.26 -1.20
CA LEU A 32 -7.51 -37.72 -0.41
C LEU A 32 -7.11 -36.71 0.68
N PRO A 33 -6.80 -37.17 1.91
CA PRO A 33 -6.23 -36.29 2.93
C PRO A 33 -4.90 -35.68 2.49
N ALA A 34 -4.61 -34.47 2.96
CA ALA A 34 -3.31 -33.83 2.72
C ALA A 34 -2.14 -34.70 3.20
N GLY A 35 -1.05 -34.71 2.43
CA GLY A 35 0.11 -35.57 2.68
C GLY A 35 -0.05 -37.03 2.22
N SER A 36 -1.23 -37.44 1.72
CA SER A 36 -1.43 -38.76 1.12
C SER A 36 -0.61 -38.90 -0.16
N ALA A 37 -0.10 -40.10 -0.42
CA ALA A 37 0.60 -40.40 -1.66
C ALA A 37 -0.39 -40.39 -2.83
N MET A 38 -0.04 -39.66 -3.89
CA MET A 38 -0.73 -39.73 -5.17
C MET A 38 -0.38 -41.05 -5.89
N PRO A 39 -1.26 -41.56 -6.77
CA PRO A 39 -0.90 -42.64 -7.67
C PRO A 39 0.36 -42.29 -8.47
N THR A 40 1.19 -43.30 -8.73
CA THR A 40 2.45 -43.13 -9.47
C THR A 40 2.19 -42.73 -10.92
N GLU A 41 3.16 -42.09 -11.57
CA GLU A 41 3.07 -41.75 -13.01
C GLU A 41 2.73 -42.99 -13.87
N ARG A 42 3.23 -44.16 -13.48
CA ARG A 42 2.97 -45.42 -14.18
C ARG A 42 1.50 -45.85 -14.05
N GLU A 43 0.94 -45.77 -12.85
CA GLU A 43 -0.47 -46.11 -12.60
C GLU A 43 -1.39 -45.13 -13.33
N LEU A 44 -1.11 -43.82 -13.27
CA LEU A 44 -1.89 -42.80 -13.98
C LEU A 44 -1.88 -43.00 -15.50
N CYS A 45 -0.73 -43.36 -16.09
CA CYS A 45 -0.66 -43.69 -17.52
C CYS A 45 -1.53 -44.90 -17.89
N GLN A 46 -1.58 -45.92 -17.04
CA GLN A 46 -2.36 -47.14 -17.27
C GLN A 46 -3.85 -46.85 -17.12
N THR A 47 -4.25 -46.18 -16.04
CA THR A 47 -5.64 -45.87 -15.72
C THR A 47 -6.29 -45.00 -16.79
N TYR A 48 -5.58 -43.99 -17.29
CA TYR A 48 -6.14 -43.02 -18.24
C TYR A 48 -5.74 -43.26 -19.70
N ALA A 49 -4.99 -44.33 -19.99
CA ALA A 49 -4.50 -44.67 -21.33
C ALA A 49 -3.81 -43.48 -22.07
N VAL A 50 -2.98 -42.72 -21.36
CA VAL A 50 -2.26 -41.55 -21.88
C VAL A 50 -0.74 -41.72 -21.79
N SER A 51 -0.01 -40.92 -22.58
CA SER A 51 1.45 -40.91 -22.55
C SER A 51 1.99 -40.39 -21.20
N ARG A 52 3.20 -40.84 -20.82
CA ARG A 52 3.92 -40.30 -19.65
C ARG A 52 4.14 -38.79 -19.75
N ALA A 53 4.37 -38.25 -20.94
CA ALA A 53 4.54 -36.81 -21.14
C ALA A 53 3.28 -36.04 -20.73
N THR A 54 2.09 -36.57 -21.09
CA THR A 54 0.79 -35.98 -20.73
C THR A 54 0.55 -35.98 -19.22
N VAL A 55 0.81 -37.11 -18.54
CA VAL A 55 0.69 -37.21 -17.08
C VAL A 55 1.67 -36.28 -16.37
N ARG A 56 2.94 -36.24 -16.83
CA ARG A 56 3.96 -35.35 -16.24
C ARG A 56 3.60 -33.89 -16.42
N GLN A 57 3.03 -33.50 -17.57
CA GLN A 57 2.54 -32.14 -17.79
C GLN A 57 1.43 -31.78 -16.80
N ALA A 58 0.41 -32.63 -16.64
CA ALA A 58 -0.68 -32.41 -15.68
C ALA A 58 -0.18 -32.34 -14.22
N LEU A 59 0.71 -33.25 -13.82
CA LEU A 59 1.31 -33.24 -12.47
C LEU A 59 2.19 -32.00 -12.24
N SER A 60 2.97 -31.57 -13.24
CA SER A 60 3.77 -30.35 -13.12
C SER A 60 2.89 -29.12 -13.00
N GLN A 61 1.75 -29.07 -13.69
CA GLN A 61 0.78 -27.99 -13.56
C GLN A 61 0.14 -27.97 -12.15
N LEU A 62 -0.26 -29.13 -11.61
CA LEU A 62 -0.78 -29.25 -10.25
C LEU A 62 0.27 -28.91 -9.17
N GLU A 63 1.55 -29.17 -9.45
CA GLU A 63 2.67 -28.77 -8.59
C GLU A 63 2.86 -27.24 -8.61
N ILE A 64 2.76 -26.60 -9.79
CA ILE A 64 2.75 -25.13 -9.93
C ILE A 64 1.56 -24.51 -9.19
N GLU A 65 0.38 -25.13 -9.29
CA GLU A 65 -0.83 -24.74 -8.56
C GLU A 65 -0.79 -25.06 -7.06
N GLN A 66 0.28 -25.73 -6.60
CA GLN A 66 0.49 -26.14 -5.21
C GLN A 66 -0.64 -27.05 -4.67
N ARG A 67 -1.26 -27.84 -5.55
CA ARG A 67 -2.23 -28.91 -5.18
C ARG A 67 -1.53 -30.21 -4.82
N ILE A 68 -0.28 -30.38 -5.26
CA ILE A 68 0.59 -31.52 -4.93
C ILE A 68 2.03 -31.04 -4.71
N TYR A 69 2.87 -31.87 -4.09
CA TYR A 69 4.32 -31.67 -3.99
C TYR A 69 5.07 -32.97 -4.23
N ARG A 70 6.28 -32.88 -4.79
CA ARG A 70 7.15 -34.05 -5.03
C ARG A 70 8.21 -34.20 -3.94
N ARG A 71 8.45 -35.43 -3.50
CA ARG A 71 9.61 -35.79 -2.68
C ARG A 71 10.52 -36.71 -3.49
N GLN A 72 11.75 -36.28 -3.75
CA GLN A 72 12.72 -37.06 -4.52
C GLN A 72 12.84 -38.50 -3.98
N GLY A 73 12.67 -39.49 -4.86
CA GLY A 73 12.72 -40.92 -4.51
C GLY A 73 11.54 -41.45 -3.69
N LYS A 74 10.59 -40.61 -3.27
CA LYS A 74 9.43 -41.00 -2.44
C LYS A 74 8.08 -40.82 -3.13
N GLY A 75 8.03 -40.10 -4.25
CA GLY A 75 6.83 -39.93 -5.06
C GLY A 75 6.18 -38.56 -4.93
N THR A 76 4.92 -38.48 -5.34
CA THR A 76 4.11 -37.26 -5.38
C THR A 76 3.04 -37.34 -4.29
N PHE A 77 2.78 -36.25 -3.59
CA PHE A 77 1.88 -36.22 -2.44
C PHE A 77 0.88 -35.08 -2.55
N VAL A 78 -0.33 -35.28 -2.02
CA VAL A 78 -1.37 -34.25 -1.96
C VAL A 78 -0.88 -33.09 -1.10
N ALA A 79 -0.90 -31.88 -1.65
CA ALA A 79 -0.52 -30.70 -0.90
C ALA A 79 -1.61 -30.35 0.11
N ASN A 80 -1.16 -29.71 1.17
CA ASN A 80 -2.00 -29.12 2.17
C ASN A 80 -2.83 -27.99 1.55
N ALA A 81 -4.17 -28.07 1.60
CA ALA A 81 -5.03 -26.99 1.09
C ALA A 81 -4.62 -25.66 1.76
N LYS A 82 -4.54 -24.60 0.95
CA LYS A 82 -4.29 -23.27 1.52
C LYS A 82 -5.50 -22.85 2.33
N ILE A 83 -5.23 -22.39 3.53
CA ILE A 83 -6.22 -21.76 4.37
C ILE A 83 -6.56 -20.42 3.74
N GLU A 84 -7.84 -20.24 3.39
CA GLU A 84 -8.36 -19.00 2.86
C GLU A 84 -8.82 -18.12 4.01
N GLN A 85 -8.19 -16.95 4.13
CA GLN A 85 -8.57 -15.91 5.08
C GLN A 85 -9.15 -14.73 4.32
N ARG A 86 -10.37 -14.32 4.69
CA ARG A 86 -10.93 -13.07 4.20
C ARG A 86 -10.25 -11.88 4.89
N LEU A 87 -9.93 -10.85 4.12
CA LEU A 87 -9.47 -9.57 4.65
C LEU A 87 -10.66 -8.80 5.22
N GLU A 88 -11.10 -9.21 6.39
CA GLU A 88 -12.21 -8.65 7.15
C GLU A 88 -11.76 -8.35 8.59
N LEU A 89 -12.44 -7.43 9.27
CA LEU A 89 -12.16 -7.07 10.66
C LEU A 89 -12.71 -8.15 11.62
N MET A 90 -12.18 -9.36 11.50
CA MET A 90 -12.50 -10.51 12.34
C MET A 90 -11.28 -10.93 13.15
N SER A 91 -11.49 -11.58 14.29
CA SER A 91 -10.39 -12.26 14.97
C SER A 91 -9.89 -13.45 14.14
N HIS A 92 -8.61 -13.79 14.27
CA HIS A 92 -8.04 -15.00 13.66
C HIS A 92 -8.85 -16.26 14.01
N THR A 93 -9.30 -16.37 15.26
CA THR A 93 -10.10 -17.49 15.76
C THR A 93 -11.46 -17.61 15.06
N GLU A 94 -12.14 -16.49 14.80
CA GLU A 94 -13.40 -16.48 14.06
C GLU A 94 -13.20 -16.89 12.60
N GLY A 95 -12.16 -16.36 11.95
CA GLY A 95 -11.83 -16.70 10.56
C GLY A 95 -11.54 -18.19 10.35
N MET A 96 -10.71 -18.80 11.22
CA MET A 96 -10.39 -20.24 11.12
C MET A 96 -11.62 -21.12 11.35
N ARG A 97 -12.46 -20.80 12.34
CA ARG A 97 -13.68 -21.56 12.62
C ARG A 97 -14.70 -21.49 11.49
N ALA A 98 -14.83 -20.32 10.85
CA ALA A 98 -15.69 -20.16 9.67
C ALA A 98 -15.24 -21.05 8.50
N SER A 99 -13.93 -21.35 8.40
CA SER A 99 -13.35 -22.27 7.43
C SER A 99 -13.27 -23.73 7.92
N GLY A 100 -13.89 -24.07 9.05
CA GLY A 100 -13.93 -25.45 9.58
C GLY A 100 -12.60 -25.97 10.15
N ILE A 101 -11.61 -25.09 10.35
CA ILE A 101 -10.28 -25.43 10.85
C ILE A 101 -10.24 -25.17 12.36
N ALA A 102 -9.53 -25.99 13.13
CA ALA A 102 -9.36 -25.77 14.56
C ALA A 102 -8.20 -24.77 14.83
N PRO A 103 -8.49 -23.50 15.17
CA PRO A 103 -7.43 -22.57 15.55
C PRO A 103 -6.86 -22.94 16.92
N SER A 104 -5.55 -22.89 17.04
CA SER A 104 -4.87 -22.84 18.33
C SER A 104 -3.73 -21.84 18.30
N SER A 105 -3.25 -21.44 19.47
CA SER A 105 -2.14 -20.50 19.57
C SER A 105 -1.23 -20.92 20.70
N LYS A 106 0.06 -20.63 20.55
CA LYS A 106 1.07 -20.79 21.59
C LYS A 106 1.69 -19.43 21.87
N LEU A 107 1.58 -18.98 23.11
CA LEU A 107 2.23 -17.76 23.58
C LEU A 107 3.74 -17.99 23.63
N ILE A 108 4.49 -17.15 22.93
CA ILE A 108 5.95 -17.25 22.83
C ILE A 108 6.62 -16.29 23.80
N ASP A 109 6.14 -15.05 23.86
CA ASP A 109 6.71 -13.98 24.69
C ASP A 109 5.65 -12.93 25.02
N VAL A 110 5.70 -12.41 26.25
CA VAL A 110 4.90 -11.26 26.69
C VAL A 110 5.77 -10.37 27.55
N ARG A 111 5.97 -9.12 27.12
CA ARG A 111 6.79 -8.17 27.87
C ARG A 111 6.39 -6.74 27.63
N ARG A 112 6.63 -5.89 28.63
CA ARG A 112 6.53 -4.44 28.49
C ARG A 112 7.82 -3.90 27.87
N VAL A 113 7.69 -3.03 26.88
CA VAL A 113 8.82 -2.41 26.17
C VAL A 113 8.51 -0.94 25.87
N SER A 114 9.54 -0.16 25.58
CA SER A 114 9.36 1.17 25.00
C SER A 114 8.79 1.06 23.58
N ALA A 115 7.84 1.91 23.22
CA ALA A 115 7.20 1.88 21.90
C ALA A 115 8.20 2.06 20.75
N GLY A 116 9.20 2.92 20.93
CA GLY A 116 10.05 3.38 19.84
C GLY A 116 9.27 4.23 18.82
N ALA A 117 9.96 4.67 17.77
CA ALA A 117 9.40 5.63 16.83
C ALA A 117 8.21 5.07 16.01
N ASP A 118 8.36 3.86 15.44
CA ASP A 118 7.34 3.26 14.56
C ASP A 118 6.07 2.86 15.33
N VAL A 119 6.19 2.04 16.39
CA VAL A 119 5.01 1.63 17.18
C VAL A 119 4.38 2.82 17.89
N GLY A 120 5.19 3.77 18.38
CA GLY A 120 4.69 5.00 18.98
C GLY A 120 3.83 5.80 18.00
N GLN A 121 4.33 6.07 16.80
CA GLN A 121 3.57 6.77 15.76
C GLN A 121 2.27 6.04 15.40
N ARG A 122 2.30 4.71 15.25
CA ARG A 122 1.12 3.92 14.87
C ARG A 122 0.07 3.83 15.98
N LEU A 123 0.49 3.81 17.24
CA LEU A 123 -0.42 3.81 18.39
C LEU A 123 -0.81 5.22 18.86
N GLY A 124 -0.25 6.29 18.28
CA GLY A 124 -0.46 7.65 18.75
C GLY A 124 0.15 7.92 20.13
N LEU A 125 1.27 7.25 20.43
CA LEU A 125 2.00 7.34 21.69
C LEU A 125 3.38 7.98 21.48
N ALA A 126 3.95 8.53 22.55
CA ALA A 126 5.34 8.97 22.54
C ALA A 126 6.29 7.77 22.35
N ALA A 127 7.45 7.99 21.73
CA ALA A 127 8.42 6.92 21.45
C ALA A 127 8.98 6.24 22.71
N ASN A 128 8.94 6.90 23.87
CA ASN A 128 9.34 6.35 25.16
C ASN A 128 8.15 5.80 25.98
N ALA A 129 6.92 5.87 25.47
CA ALA A 129 5.76 5.33 26.15
C ALA A 129 5.85 3.81 26.24
N GLU A 130 5.31 3.26 27.32
CA GLU A 130 5.32 1.82 27.55
C GLU A 130 4.20 1.12 26.77
N VAL A 131 4.58 0.08 26.04
CA VAL A 131 3.65 -0.79 25.29
C VAL A 131 3.85 -2.23 25.72
N LEU A 132 2.76 -2.98 25.69
CA LEU A 132 2.80 -4.43 25.85
C LEU A 132 3.06 -5.07 24.49
N ARG A 133 4.14 -5.85 24.40
CA ARG A 133 4.49 -6.68 23.24
C ARG A 133 4.10 -8.13 23.52
N ILE A 134 3.20 -8.68 22.72
CA ILE A 134 2.71 -10.06 22.81
C ILE A 134 3.13 -10.80 21.53
N GLU A 135 3.88 -11.87 21.65
CA GLU A 135 4.30 -12.72 20.53
C GLU A 135 3.63 -14.09 20.63
N ARG A 136 2.98 -14.52 19.55
CA ARG A 136 2.24 -15.78 19.47
C ARG A 136 2.61 -16.55 18.21
N LEU A 137 2.68 -17.87 18.33
CA LEU A 137 2.68 -18.79 17.21
C LEU A 137 1.25 -19.27 16.97
N ARG A 138 0.69 -18.96 15.81
CA ARG A 138 -0.64 -19.41 15.38
C ARG A 138 -0.54 -20.78 14.73
N LEU A 139 -1.44 -21.69 15.11
CA LEU A 139 -1.49 -23.04 14.57
C LEU A 139 -2.87 -23.33 13.98
N ALA A 140 -2.86 -24.11 12.90
CA ALA A 140 -4.05 -24.72 12.30
C ALA A 140 -3.86 -26.24 12.31
N ASP A 141 -4.77 -26.95 12.96
CA ASP A 141 -4.70 -28.41 13.14
C ASP A 141 -3.36 -28.88 13.72
N GLY A 142 -2.79 -28.09 14.63
CA GLY A 142 -1.51 -28.36 15.30
C GLY A 142 -0.25 -27.99 14.50
N GLU A 143 -0.39 -27.52 13.26
CA GLU A 143 0.73 -27.07 12.42
C GLU A 143 0.94 -25.55 12.49
N PRO A 144 2.17 -25.05 12.66
CA PRO A 144 2.46 -23.62 12.65
C PRO A 144 2.14 -22.97 11.30
N ILE A 145 1.32 -21.91 11.33
CA ILE A 145 0.89 -21.18 10.14
C ILE A 145 1.29 -19.70 10.16
N ALA A 146 1.45 -19.09 11.34
CA ALA A 146 1.86 -17.70 11.43
C ALA A 146 2.59 -17.37 12.74
N ILE A 147 3.49 -16.39 12.70
CA ILE A 147 4.02 -15.71 13.88
C ILE A 147 3.31 -14.36 13.96
N GLU A 148 2.75 -14.01 15.10
CA GLU A 148 2.06 -12.75 15.31
C GLU A 148 2.71 -11.99 16.48
N VAL A 149 2.97 -10.71 16.26
CA VAL A 149 3.45 -9.77 17.28
C VAL A 149 2.44 -8.64 17.40
N VAL A 150 1.81 -8.53 18.57
CA VAL A 150 0.83 -7.49 18.90
C VAL A 150 1.48 -6.47 19.84
N PHE A 151 1.22 -5.19 19.58
CA PHE A 151 1.56 -4.08 20.44
C PHE A 151 0.30 -3.38 20.93
N LEU A 152 0.18 -3.23 22.25
CA LEU A 152 -0.93 -2.57 22.94
C LEU A 152 -0.38 -1.46 23.85
N SER A 153 -1.14 -0.39 24.06
CA SER A 153 -0.79 0.60 25.10
C SER A 153 -0.83 -0.05 26.49
N ALA A 154 0.30 -0.06 27.21
CA ALA A 154 0.36 -0.66 28.55
C ALA A 154 -0.49 0.11 29.57
N VAL A 155 -0.67 1.41 29.36
CA VAL A 155 -1.49 2.28 30.22
C VAL A 155 -2.98 2.03 29.97
N ARG A 156 -3.39 1.92 28.70
CA ARG A 156 -4.79 1.74 28.33
C ARG A 156 -5.32 0.35 28.72
N PHE A 157 -4.48 -0.67 28.62
CA PHE A 157 -4.82 -2.06 28.85
C PHE A 157 -4.03 -2.62 30.04
N ASP A 158 -4.00 -1.87 31.14
CA ASP A 158 -3.30 -2.31 32.34
C ASP A 158 -3.91 -3.62 32.87
N GLY A 159 -3.06 -4.50 33.42
CA GLY A 159 -3.47 -5.82 33.92
C GLY A 159 -3.68 -6.91 32.86
N ILE A 160 -3.77 -6.57 31.56
CA ILE A 160 -4.19 -7.55 30.51
C ILE A 160 -3.29 -8.77 30.45
N THR A 161 -2.01 -8.63 30.84
CA THR A 161 -1.03 -9.72 30.88
C THR A 161 -1.44 -10.89 31.76
N ALA A 162 -2.18 -10.65 32.84
CA ALA A 162 -2.63 -11.71 33.77
C ALA A 162 -3.73 -12.59 33.15
N GLU A 163 -4.37 -12.11 32.09
CA GLU A 163 -5.55 -12.73 31.46
C GLU A 163 -5.21 -13.38 30.12
N LEU A 164 -3.99 -13.15 29.60
CA LEU A 164 -3.51 -13.77 28.37
C LEU A 164 -3.25 -15.27 28.59
N SER A 165 -3.77 -16.08 27.69
CA SER A 165 -3.51 -17.51 27.61
C SER A 165 -3.42 -17.99 26.17
N ASP A 166 -2.89 -19.20 25.97
CA ASP A 166 -2.76 -19.87 24.67
C ASP A 166 -4.11 -20.02 23.94
N SER A 167 -5.21 -20.15 24.70
CA SER A 167 -6.57 -20.35 24.18
C SER A 167 -7.42 -19.07 24.09
N ALA A 168 -6.99 -17.96 24.68
CA ALA A 168 -7.79 -16.74 24.74
C ALA A 168 -7.78 -15.97 23.40
N SER A 169 -8.96 -15.63 22.89
CA SER A 169 -9.10 -14.64 21.82
C SER A 169 -8.80 -13.25 22.39
N LEU A 170 -7.76 -12.60 21.88
CA LEU A 170 -7.40 -11.25 22.33
C LEU A 170 -8.54 -10.25 22.11
N TYR A 171 -9.24 -10.34 20.99
CA TYR A 171 -10.36 -9.44 20.69
C TYR A 171 -11.54 -9.66 21.64
N GLN A 172 -11.82 -10.92 21.99
CA GLN A 172 -12.85 -11.22 22.97
C GLN A 172 -12.48 -10.62 24.33
N LEU A 173 -11.22 -10.78 24.76
CA LEU A 173 -10.70 -10.21 26.01
C LEU A 173 -10.79 -8.68 26.03
N LEU A 174 -10.37 -8.02 24.95
CA LEU A 174 -10.45 -6.56 24.81
C LEU A 174 -11.89 -6.05 24.87
N SER A 175 -12.82 -6.77 24.24
CA SER A 175 -14.24 -6.41 24.27
C SER A 175 -14.87 -6.62 25.65
N SER A 176 -14.70 -7.81 26.24
CA SER A 176 -15.40 -8.16 27.48
C SER A 176 -14.86 -7.44 28.72
N ASN A 177 -13.54 -7.25 28.80
CA ASN A 177 -12.90 -6.80 30.04
C ASN A 177 -12.42 -5.35 29.97
N TYR A 178 -12.24 -4.82 28.75
CA TYR A 178 -11.77 -3.44 28.53
C TYR A 178 -12.78 -2.58 27.75
N GLY A 179 -13.97 -3.12 27.44
CA GLY A 179 -15.04 -2.37 26.76
C GLY A 179 -14.65 -1.88 25.36
N VAL A 180 -13.70 -2.54 24.70
CA VAL A 180 -13.23 -2.13 23.37
C VAL A 180 -14.13 -2.70 22.28
N GLU A 181 -14.65 -1.80 21.46
CA GLU A 181 -15.34 -2.15 20.22
C GLU A 181 -14.48 -1.78 19.02
N LEU A 182 -14.19 -2.76 18.16
CA LEU A 182 -13.40 -2.55 16.94
C LEU A 182 -14.27 -1.85 15.89
N ALA A 183 -13.79 -0.75 15.31
CA ALA A 183 -14.54 -0.01 14.30
C ALA A 183 -13.91 -0.10 12.92
N SER A 184 -12.59 0.04 12.82
CA SER A 184 -11.88 0.01 11.54
C SER A 184 -10.45 -0.46 11.72
N ALA A 185 -9.84 -0.93 10.64
CA ALA A 185 -8.41 -1.20 10.60
C ALA A 185 -7.81 -0.84 9.24
N GLU A 186 -6.55 -0.45 9.27
CA GLU A 186 -5.70 -0.34 8.09
C GLU A 186 -4.71 -1.50 8.10
N GLU A 187 -4.66 -2.27 7.02
CA GLU A 187 -3.79 -3.43 6.90
C GLU A 187 -2.94 -3.35 5.62
N THR A 188 -1.64 -3.57 5.77
CA THR A 188 -0.68 -3.62 4.67
C THR A 188 -0.14 -5.04 4.53
N ILE A 189 -0.01 -5.52 3.29
CA ILE A 189 0.50 -6.86 2.97
C ILE A 189 1.77 -6.73 2.13
N GLU A 190 2.84 -7.40 2.56
CA GLU A 190 4.13 -7.41 1.88
C GLU A 190 4.64 -8.84 1.72
N ALA A 191 5.40 -9.09 0.66
CA ALA A 191 6.12 -10.36 0.50
C ALA A 191 7.49 -10.26 1.17
N VAL A 192 7.82 -11.24 2.02
CA VAL A 192 9.13 -11.36 2.66
C VAL A 192 9.62 -12.81 2.58
N VAL A 193 10.83 -13.07 3.04
CA VAL A 193 11.40 -14.43 3.10
C VAL A 193 11.64 -14.84 4.55
N ALA A 194 11.40 -16.12 4.85
CA ALA A 194 11.64 -16.67 6.17
C ALA A 194 13.15 -16.79 6.45
N GLU A 195 13.63 -16.16 7.52
CA GLU A 195 15.04 -16.26 7.91
C GLU A 195 15.22 -16.68 9.38
N GLY A 196 16.30 -17.40 9.67
CA GLY A 196 16.74 -17.76 11.03
C GLY A 196 15.63 -18.27 11.96
N ARG A 197 15.21 -17.39 12.88
CA ARG A 197 14.22 -17.69 13.94
C ARG A 197 12.82 -17.93 13.38
N GLU A 198 12.42 -17.20 12.34
CA GLU A 198 11.08 -17.31 11.76
C GLU A 198 10.90 -18.67 11.08
N ALA A 199 11.89 -19.08 10.29
CA ALA A 199 11.91 -20.40 9.65
C ALA A 199 11.84 -21.54 10.68
N THR A 200 12.56 -21.38 11.81
CA THR A 200 12.54 -22.35 12.91
C THR A 200 11.16 -22.44 13.57
N LEU A 201 10.56 -21.30 13.92
CA LEU A 201 9.25 -21.26 14.57
C LEU A 201 8.12 -21.76 13.66
N LEU A 202 8.17 -21.41 12.37
CA LEU A 202 7.19 -21.83 11.36
C LEU A 202 7.43 -23.25 10.83
N ARG A 203 8.52 -23.90 11.23
CA ARG A 203 8.95 -25.23 10.75
C ARG A 203 9.03 -25.28 9.23
N CYS A 204 9.61 -24.26 8.63
CA CYS A 204 9.80 -24.17 7.18
C CYS A 204 11.27 -24.01 6.80
N ALA A 205 11.56 -24.13 5.50
CA ALA A 205 12.90 -23.91 4.98
C ALA A 205 13.26 -22.41 5.02
N PRO A 206 14.51 -22.05 5.38
CA PRO A 206 15.02 -20.70 5.15
C PRO A 206 14.84 -20.28 3.69
N GLY A 207 14.48 -19.01 3.46
CA GLY A 207 14.15 -18.49 2.14
C GLY A 207 12.71 -18.78 1.67
N MET A 208 11.90 -19.50 2.45
CA MET A 208 10.49 -19.71 2.11
C MET A 208 9.76 -18.36 2.04
N PRO A 209 9.00 -18.06 0.97
CA PRO A 209 8.18 -16.85 0.90
C PRO A 209 7.10 -16.81 2.00
N LEU A 210 7.04 -15.69 2.70
CA LEU A 210 6.04 -15.37 3.70
C LEU A 210 5.24 -14.13 3.27
N LEU A 211 4.03 -14.00 3.83
CA LEU A 211 3.21 -12.80 3.73
C LEU A 211 3.32 -12.05 5.07
N MET A 212 3.90 -10.85 5.05
CA MET A 212 3.96 -9.97 6.20
C MET A 212 2.74 -9.04 6.20
N LEU A 213 1.91 -9.16 7.23
CA LEU A 213 0.76 -8.31 7.48
C LEU A 213 1.09 -7.31 8.56
N SER A 214 0.84 -6.03 8.30
CA SER A 214 0.95 -4.96 9.30
C SER A 214 -0.41 -4.29 9.46
N ARG A 215 -1.05 -4.45 10.61
CA ARG A 215 -2.40 -3.94 10.88
C ARG A 215 -2.41 -2.93 12.01
N ARG A 216 -3.09 -1.80 11.80
CA ARG A 216 -3.45 -0.85 12.86
C ARG A 216 -4.97 -0.86 13.02
N THR A 217 -5.45 -1.14 14.24
CA THR A 217 -6.87 -1.23 14.54
C THR A 217 -7.31 -0.04 15.39
N LEU A 218 -8.45 0.57 15.06
CA LEU A 218 -9.06 1.69 15.78
C LEU A 218 -10.41 1.27 16.38
N ASP A 219 -10.73 1.84 17.54
CA ASP A 219 -12.05 1.71 18.15
C ASP A 219 -13.09 2.68 17.57
N THR A 220 -14.32 2.59 18.06
CA THR A 220 -15.44 3.46 17.69
C THR A 220 -15.24 4.95 18.03
N SER A 221 -14.29 5.27 18.92
CA SER A 221 -13.86 6.64 19.24
C SER A 221 -12.68 7.12 18.38
N GLY A 222 -12.21 6.29 17.44
CA GLY A 222 -11.07 6.59 16.57
C GLY A 222 -9.70 6.47 17.26
N GLN A 223 -9.63 5.94 18.49
CA GLN A 223 -8.36 5.74 19.18
C GLN A 223 -7.70 4.41 18.77
N PRO A 224 -6.37 4.37 18.60
CA PRO A 224 -5.65 3.12 18.37
C PRO A 224 -5.84 2.12 19.50
N ILE A 225 -6.26 0.90 19.13
CA ILE A 225 -6.34 -0.25 20.03
C ILE A 225 -5.01 -0.99 19.99
N GLU A 226 -4.60 -1.41 18.79
CA GLU A 226 -3.43 -2.26 18.58
C GLU A 226 -2.67 -1.90 17.30
N PHE A 227 -1.40 -2.27 17.30
CA PHE A 227 -0.60 -2.44 16.10
C PHE A 227 -0.08 -3.88 16.06
N VAL A 228 -0.32 -4.58 14.95
CA VAL A 228 0.02 -6.00 14.80
C VAL A 228 0.93 -6.18 13.60
N ARG A 229 1.96 -7.02 13.77
CA ARG A 229 2.79 -7.54 12.68
C ARG A 229 2.72 -9.05 12.68
N SER A 230 2.30 -9.62 11.56
CA SER A 230 2.12 -11.06 11.41
C SER A 230 2.88 -11.59 10.20
N LEU A 231 3.57 -12.71 10.35
CA LEU A 231 4.24 -13.42 9.28
C LEU A 231 3.50 -14.72 9.01
N TYR A 232 2.85 -14.82 7.85
CA TYR A 232 2.10 -16.01 7.43
C TYR A 232 2.89 -16.83 6.42
N ARG A 233 2.80 -18.15 6.56
CA ARG A 233 3.34 -19.12 5.59
C ARG A 233 2.64 -19.01 4.24
N GLY A 234 3.36 -18.57 3.19
CA GLY A 234 2.80 -18.40 1.85
C GLY A 234 2.40 -19.70 1.16
N ASP A 235 2.95 -20.84 1.60
CA ASP A 235 2.59 -22.19 1.14
C ASP A 235 1.28 -22.70 1.76
N ARG A 236 0.88 -22.16 2.92
CA ARG A 236 -0.30 -22.62 3.69
C ARG A 236 -1.43 -21.61 3.76
N TYR A 237 -1.19 -20.35 3.42
CA TYR A 237 -2.15 -19.27 3.63
C TYR A 237 -2.38 -18.47 2.34
N ARG A 238 -3.63 -18.05 2.10
CA ARG A 238 -3.98 -17.06 1.07
C ARG A 238 -4.99 -16.06 1.63
N PHE A 239 -4.87 -14.82 1.19
CA PHE A 239 -5.84 -13.78 1.50
C PHE A 239 -6.79 -13.58 0.33
N GLN A 240 -8.08 -13.47 0.63
CA GLN A 240 -9.12 -13.16 -0.33
C GLN A 240 -9.84 -11.89 0.09
N THR A 241 -10.14 -11.03 -0.87
CA THR A 241 -11.02 -9.89 -0.66
C THR A 241 -11.87 -9.65 -1.91
N GLY A 242 -13.12 -9.25 -1.69
CA GLY A 242 -14.00 -8.84 -2.77
C GLY A 242 -13.66 -7.43 -3.21
N LEU A 243 -13.07 -7.29 -4.40
CA LEU A 243 -12.87 -5.98 -4.99
C LEU A 243 -14.19 -5.55 -5.63
N ARG A 244 -14.83 -4.55 -5.04
CA ARG A 244 -15.89 -3.82 -5.74
C ARG A 244 -15.22 -2.70 -6.50
N ARG A 245 -15.55 -2.56 -7.79
CA ARG A 245 -15.33 -1.28 -8.47
C ARG A 245 -15.94 -0.24 -7.55
N PRO A 246 -15.22 0.85 -7.20
CA PRO A 246 -15.86 1.95 -6.51
C PRO A 246 -17.05 2.33 -7.40
N THR A 247 -18.26 1.96 -7.00
CA THR A 247 -19.45 2.57 -7.56
C THR A 247 -19.20 4.03 -7.28
N PRO A 248 -19.18 4.94 -8.28
CA PRO A 248 -19.18 6.36 -8.00
C PRO A 248 -20.41 6.57 -7.13
N THR A 249 -20.17 6.62 -5.83
CA THR A 249 -21.24 6.70 -4.85
C THR A 249 -21.77 8.10 -5.09
N PRO A 250 -23.05 8.30 -5.43
CA PRO A 250 -23.62 9.63 -5.37
C PRO A 250 -23.39 10.08 -3.94
N SER A 251 -22.47 11.01 -3.76
CA SER A 251 -22.01 11.49 -2.47
C SER A 251 -23.20 12.03 -1.69
N THR A 252 -23.71 11.27 -0.72
CA THR A 252 -24.51 11.83 0.36
C THR A 252 -23.56 12.68 1.19
N PRO A 253 -23.93 13.93 1.55
CA PRO A 253 -22.95 14.98 1.79
C PRO A 253 -22.20 14.74 3.10
N SER A 254 -20.97 14.20 2.99
CA SER A 254 -19.89 14.80 3.78
C SER A 254 -19.96 16.29 3.49
N SER A 255 -19.85 17.15 4.51
CA SER A 255 -19.72 18.60 4.34
C SER A 255 -18.98 18.88 3.04
N PRO A 256 -19.59 19.64 2.11
CA PRO A 256 -19.22 19.65 0.70
C PRO A 256 -17.70 19.67 0.59
N ARG A 257 -17.13 18.72 -0.18
CA ARG A 257 -15.75 18.93 -0.66
C ARG A 257 -15.78 20.35 -1.19
N PRO A 258 -15.04 21.30 -0.64
CA PRO A 258 -15.09 22.63 -1.19
C PRO A 258 -14.73 22.45 -2.66
N SER A 259 -15.65 22.76 -3.56
CA SER A 259 -15.34 22.71 -4.98
C SER A 259 -14.17 23.67 -5.20
N VAL A 260 -12.97 23.10 -5.37
CA VAL A 260 -11.77 23.88 -5.59
C VAL A 260 -11.82 24.32 -7.04
N ARG A 261 -12.15 25.59 -7.24
CA ARG A 261 -12.11 26.22 -8.56
C ARG A 261 -10.68 26.70 -8.81
N VAL A 262 -10.08 26.23 -9.90
CA VAL A 262 -8.84 26.81 -10.41
C VAL A 262 -9.16 27.92 -11.40
N ARG A 263 -8.66 29.13 -11.13
CA ARG A 263 -8.82 30.29 -12.02
C ARG A 263 -7.51 31.08 -12.13
N ARG A 264 -7.44 31.99 -13.10
CA ARG A 264 -6.35 32.98 -13.16
C ARG A 264 -6.40 33.89 -11.93
N ALA A 265 -5.23 34.19 -11.39
CA ALA A 265 -5.07 35.17 -10.32
C ALA A 265 -5.28 36.60 -10.87
N THR A 266 -5.80 37.49 -10.04
CA THR A 266 -5.84 38.94 -10.27
C THR A 266 -4.93 39.64 -9.25
N ALA A 267 -4.62 40.92 -9.46
CA ALA A 267 -3.82 41.69 -8.52
C ALA A 267 -4.45 41.73 -7.11
N ASP A 268 -5.78 41.69 -7.02
CA ASP A 268 -6.54 41.69 -5.76
C ASP A 268 -6.32 40.41 -4.93
N ASP A 269 -5.88 39.32 -5.56
CA ASP A 269 -5.61 38.07 -4.86
C ASP A 269 -4.30 38.11 -4.06
N ALA A 270 -3.41 39.09 -4.32
CA ALA A 270 -2.05 39.13 -3.77
C ALA A 270 -1.95 38.95 -2.24
N PRO A 271 -2.81 39.57 -1.41
CA PRO A 271 -2.78 39.36 0.04
C PRO A 271 -3.10 37.92 0.46
N ALA A 272 -3.89 37.20 -0.32
CA ALA A 272 -4.24 35.81 -0.06
C ALA A 272 -3.14 34.86 -0.54
N LEU A 273 -2.50 35.12 -1.69
CA LEU A 273 -1.33 34.37 -2.14
C LEU A 273 -0.18 34.51 -1.14
N ALA A 274 0.05 35.72 -0.60
CA ALA A 274 1.09 35.97 0.38
C ALA A 274 0.89 35.15 1.66
N ARG A 275 -0.35 35.04 2.17
CA ARG A 275 -0.69 34.16 3.28
C ARG A 275 -0.39 32.69 2.97
N VAL A 276 -0.85 32.20 1.81
CA VAL A 276 -0.58 30.81 1.38
C VAL A 276 0.92 30.54 1.27
N PHE A 277 1.69 31.49 0.73
CA PHE A 277 3.14 31.38 0.61
C PHE A 277 3.80 31.29 1.98
N ILE A 278 3.55 32.25 2.88
CA ILE A 278 4.15 32.31 4.22
C ILE A 278 3.77 31.07 5.03
N ASP A 279 2.50 30.67 5.03
CA ASP A 279 2.03 29.49 5.77
C ASP A 279 2.67 28.19 5.23
N SER A 280 2.82 28.08 3.91
CA SER A 280 3.50 26.94 3.27
C SER A 280 4.97 26.89 3.64
N TRP A 281 5.66 28.04 3.62
CA TRP A 281 7.08 28.15 4.00
C TRP A 281 7.31 27.80 5.47
N ARG A 282 6.53 28.38 6.38
CA ARG A 282 6.61 28.08 7.82
C ARG A 282 6.31 26.62 8.15
N GLY A 283 5.42 25.98 7.40
CA GLY A 283 4.98 24.60 7.66
C GLY A 283 5.85 23.51 7.01
N ALA A 284 6.51 23.78 5.88
CA ALA A 284 7.15 22.73 5.08
C ALA A 284 8.65 22.95 4.79
N TYR A 285 9.22 24.11 5.10
CA TYR A 285 10.60 24.46 4.71
C TYR A 285 11.55 24.66 5.90
N ARG A 286 11.07 24.55 7.15
CA ARG A 286 11.96 24.48 8.31
C ARG A 286 12.81 23.22 8.25
N GLY A 287 14.12 23.37 8.45
CA GLY A 287 15.11 22.31 8.25
C GLY A 287 15.64 22.18 6.82
N ILE A 288 15.08 22.93 5.87
CA ILE A 288 15.61 23.10 4.49
C ILE A 288 16.21 24.50 4.35
N VAL A 289 15.47 25.51 4.80
CA VAL A 289 15.90 26.92 4.84
C VAL A 289 16.09 27.33 6.30
N ALA A 290 17.05 28.23 6.56
CA ALA A 290 17.32 28.73 7.90
C ALA A 290 16.07 29.38 8.54
N ASP A 291 15.82 29.05 9.80
CA ASP A 291 14.65 29.53 10.56
C ASP A 291 14.57 31.06 10.59
N SER A 292 15.72 31.76 10.68
CA SER A 292 15.78 33.22 10.66
C SER A 292 15.20 33.84 9.38
N ILE A 293 15.31 33.15 8.24
CA ILE A 293 14.75 33.63 6.97
C ILE A 293 13.23 33.40 6.96
N ILE A 294 12.79 32.23 7.41
CA ILE A 294 11.36 31.89 7.50
C ILE A 294 10.62 32.80 8.49
N ASP A 295 11.27 33.14 9.60
CA ASP A 295 10.74 34.02 10.64
C ASP A 295 10.72 35.48 10.21
N ALA A 296 11.64 35.88 9.32
CA ALA A 296 11.68 37.22 8.73
C ALA A 296 10.67 37.46 7.59
N LEU A 297 9.94 36.42 7.15
CA LEU A 297 8.91 36.57 6.11
C LEU A 297 7.79 37.53 6.57
N ASP A 298 7.76 38.69 5.94
CA ASP A 298 6.78 39.74 6.19
C ASP A 298 5.59 39.70 5.22
N LEU A 299 4.38 39.86 5.74
CA LEU A 299 3.15 39.75 4.95
C LEU A 299 2.98 40.92 3.97
N GLU A 300 3.36 42.13 4.37
CA GLU A 300 3.20 43.32 3.53
C GLU A 300 4.15 43.26 2.32
N GLN A 301 5.45 43.02 2.58
CA GLN A 301 6.46 42.85 1.54
C GLN A 301 6.13 41.69 0.60
N THR A 302 5.71 40.54 1.13
CA THR A 302 5.33 39.37 0.33
C THR A 302 4.09 39.67 -0.53
N THR A 303 3.14 40.45 -0.01
CA THR A 303 1.95 40.90 -0.76
C THR A 303 2.33 41.81 -1.92
N SER A 304 3.18 42.81 -1.69
CA SER A 304 3.64 43.71 -2.76
C SER A 304 4.39 42.95 -3.86
N TRP A 305 5.29 42.05 -3.48
CA TRP A 305 6.06 41.22 -4.42
C TRP A 305 5.17 40.29 -5.25
N LEU A 306 4.26 39.55 -4.62
CA LEU A 306 3.33 38.67 -5.35
C LEU A 306 2.36 39.47 -6.23
N GLY A 307 1.93 40.65 -5.80
CA GLY A 307 1.12 41.54 -6.62
C GLY A 307 1.82 41.94 -7.93
N GLN A 308 3.10 42.31 -7.85
CA GLN A 308 3.91 42.60 -9.04
C GLN A 308 4.07 41.37 -9.94
N LEU A 309 4.29 40.19 -9.36
CA LEU A 309 4.37 38.95 -10.13
C LEU A 309 3.05 38.62 -10.83
N VAL A 310 1.90 38.72 -10.14
CA VAL A 310 0.60 38.46 -10.76
C VAL A 310 0.31 39.45 -11.89
N ALA A 311 0.73 40.70 -11.77
CA ALA A 311 0.58 41.71 -12.81
C ALA A 311 1.52 41.52 -14.02
N ALA A 312 2.67 40.86 -13.83
CA ALA A 312 3.65 40.65 -14.89
C ALA A 312 3.14 39.67 -15.96
N THR A 313 3.16 40.10 -17.23
CA THR A 313 2.66 39.34 -18.39
C THR A 313 3.58 38.20 -18.84
N SER A 314 4.81 38.15 -18.34
CA SER A 314 5.80 37.14 -18.70
C SER A 314 5.46 35.72 -18.22
N ALA A 315 4.61 35.60 -17.20
CA ALA A 315 4.14 34.32 -16.69
C ALA A 315 2.75 34.45 -16.08
N GLN A 316 1.98 33.36 -16.16
CA GLN A 316 0.62 33.28 -15.66
C GLN A 316 0.60 32.70 -14.25
N THR A 317 -0.23 33.26 -13.37
CA THR A 317 -0.51 32.70 -12.04
C THR A 317 -1.92 32.13 -11.99
N LEU A 318 -2.06 30.92 -11.48
CA LEU A 318 -3.33 30.26 -11.19
C LEU A 318 -3.52 30.14 -9.68
N VAL A 319 -4.75 30.34 -9.22
CA VAL A 319 -5.15 30.16 -7.82
C VAL A 319 -6.16 29.03 -7.71
N ALA A 320 -6.08 28.29 -6.61
CA ALA A 320 -7.07 27.32 -6.17
C ALA A 320 -7.93 27.99 -5.10
N GLU A 321 -9.20 28.23 -5.42
CA GLU A 321 -10.18 28.88 -4.56
C GLU A 321 -11.24 27.87 -4.11
N ILE A 322 -11.53 27.82 -2.81
CA ILE A 322 -12.63 27.00 -2.26
C ILE A 322 -13.94 27.79 -2.29
N GLU A 323 -15.09 27.12 -2.14
CA GLU A 323 -16.44 27.73 -2.22
C GLU A 323 -16.65 28.98 -1.34
N SER A 324 -15.93 29.11 -0.24
CA SER A 324 -15.98 30.30 0.61
C SER A 324 -15.30 31.54 0.01
N GLY A 325 -14.72 31.43 -1.19
CA GLY A 325 -13.90 32.46 -1.83
C GLY A 325 -12.45 32.49 -1.33
N GLN A 326 -12.08 31.61 -0.40
CA GLN A 326 -10.74 31.57 0.16
C GLN A 326 -9.77 30.90 -0.82
N ILE A 327 -8.61 31.53 -1.07
CA ILE A 327 -7.52 30.94 -1.82
C ILE A 327 -6.72 30.01 -0.91
N VAL A 328 -6.52 28.77 -1.35
CA VAL A 328 -5.85 27.70 -0.58
C VAL A 328 -4.59 27.16 -1.25
N GLY A 329 -4.27 27.65 -2.45
CA GLY A 329 -3.09 27.25 -3.21
C GLY A 329 -2.91 28.13 -4.44
N PHE A 330 -1.69 28.18 -4.97
CA PHE A 330 -1.42 28.83 -6.25
C PHE A 330 -0.23 28.18 -6.97
N THR A 331 -0.16 28.38 -8.28
CA THR A 331 0.99 28.00 -9.10
C THR A 331 1.29 29.08 -10.13
N ARG A 332 2.57 29.31 -10.41
CA ARG A 332 3.02 30.24 -11.45
C ARG A 332 3.73 29.46 -12.55
N LEU A 333 3.36 29.74 -13.80
CA LEU A 333 3.84 29.03 -14.98
C LEU A 333 4.07 29.98 -16.16
N GLY A 334 5.03 29.67 -17.03
CA GLY A 334 5.29 30.46 -18.23
C GLY A 334 6.32 29.79 -19.14
N ALA A 335 6.91 30.54 -20.06
CA ALA A 335 8.03 30.06 -20.86
C ALA A 335 9.28 29.89 -19.98
N GLU A 336 10.09 28.87 -20.25
CA GLU A 336 11.39 28.72 -19.59
C GLU A 336 12.31 29.89 -19.99
N PRO A 337 12.94 30.60 -19.03
CA PRO A 337 13.74 31.80 -19.33
C PRO A 337 14.87 31.56 -20.34
N ASP A 338 15.56 30.42 -20.20
CA ASP A 338 16.72 30.09 -21.03
C ASP A 338 16.33 29.39 -22.34
N ASN A 339 15.11 28.85 -22.41
CA ASN A 339 14.60 28.18 -23.59
C ASN A 339 13.10 28.45 -23.76
N PRO A 340 12.71 29.55 -24.45
CA PRO A 340 11.31 29.92 -24.61
C PRO A 340 10.43 28.87 -25.30
N GLY A 341 11.03 27.86 -25.96
CA GLY A 341 10.33 26.72 -26.54
C GLY A 341 9.82 25.71 -25.49
N HIS A 342 10.34 25.77 -24.27
CA HIS A 342 9.94 24.93 -23.15
C HIS A 342 8.98 25.66 -22.21
N GLY A 343 8.14 24.90 -21.52
CA GLY A 343 7.34 25.40 -20.42
C GLY A 343 8.11 25.34 -19.10
N HIS A 344 7.76 26.22 -18.16
CA HIS A 344 8.35 26.21 -16.83
C HIS A 344 7.30 26.43 -15.74
N VAL A 345 7.38 25.65 -14.67
CA VAL A 345 6.61 25.87 -13.44
C VAL A 345 7.52 26.58 -12.44
N PHE A 346 7.33 27.88 -12.28
CA PHE A 346 8.14 28.74 -11.40
C PHE A 346 7.83 28.55 -9.92
N ALA A 347 6.59 28.19 -9.59
CA ALA A 347 6.15 28.05 -8.20
C ALA A 347 4.92 27.16 -8.10
N LEU A 348 4.80 26.42 -7.00
CA LEU A 348 3.58 25.71 -6.62
C LEU A 348 3.50 25.64 -5.10
N TYR A 349 2.51 26.31 -4.53
CA TYR A 349 2.29 26.38 -3.09
C TYR A 349 0.86 26.00 -2.74
N VAL A 350 0.71 25.28 -1.62
CA VAL A 350 -0.58 24.87 -1.08
C VAL A 350 -0.56 25.15 0.42
N SER A 351 -1.61 25.78 0.92
CA SER A 351 -1.77 26.04 2.35
C SER A 351 -1.72 24.73 3.15
N PRO A 352 -1.06 24.69 4.31
CA PRO A 352 -0.99 23.50 5.16
C PRO A 352 -2.37 22.89 5.47
N SER A 353 -3.39 23.71 5.71
CA SER A 353 -4.76 23.26 6.02
C SER A 353 -5.46 22.54 4.86
N SER A 354 -4.96 22.71 3.64
CA SER A 354 -5.48 22.10 2.41
C SER A 354 -4.49 21.12 1.76
N SER A 355 -3.36 20.87 2.41
CA SER A 355 -2.34 19.95 1.94
C SER A 355 -2.81 18.50 2.03
N GLY A 356 -2.42 17.65 1.07
CA GLY A 356 -2.88 16.25 1.01
C GLY A 356 -4.31 16.05 0.50
N ARG A 357 -5.04 17.14 0.18
CA ARG A 357 -6.42 17.09 -0.37
C ARG A 357 -6.49 17.15 -1.90
N GLY A 358 -5.37 16.91 -2.58
CA GLY A 358 -5.29 16.94 -4.05
C GLY A 358 -5.15 18.32 -4.70
N VAL A 359 -5.16 19.43 -3.95
CA VAL A 359 -5.04 20.81 -4.49
C VAL A 359 -3.77 21.01 -5.32
N GLY A 360 -2.61 20.56 -4.82
CA GLY A 360 -1.34 20.69 -5.55
C GLY A 360 -1.32 19.91 -6.86
N ARG A 361 -1.91 18.70 -6.87
CA ARG A 361 -2.08 17.90 -8.08
C ARG A 361 -2.95 18.61 -9.11
N LEU A 362 -4.09 19.16 -8.68
CA LEU A 362 -5.01 19.90 -9.54
C LEU A 362 -4.35 21.15 -10.15
N LEU A 363 -3.59 21.92 -9.36
CA LEU A 363 -2.85 23.09 -9.85
C LEU A 363 -1.78 22.69 -10.88
N LEU A 364 -1.03 21.62 -10.60
CA LEU A 364 0.00 21.12 -11.52
C LEU A 364 -0.60 20.61 -12.84
N GLU A 365 -1.69 19.83 -12.78
CA GLU A 365 -2.40 19.33 -13.97
C GLU A 365 -2.91 20.50 -14.84
N LYS A 366 -3.45 21.56 -14.22
CA LYS A 366 -3.87 22.77 -14.93
C LYS A 366 -2.68 23.55 -15.51
N ALA A 367 -1.56 23.62 -14.80
CA ALA A 367 -0.35 24.25 -15.31
C ALA A 367 0.17 23.51 -16.55
N LEU A 368 0.27 22.17 -16.50
CA LEU A 368 0.71 21.35 -17.62
C LEU A 368 -0.20 21.48 -18.84
N THR A 369 -1.52 21.54 -18.64
CA THR A 369 -2.49 21.76 -19.72
C THR A 369 -2.25 23.08 -20.46
N ILE A 370 -1.75 24.12 -19.77
CA ILE A 370 -1.46 25.43 -20.37
C ILE A 370 -0.06 25.46 -21.01
N LEU A 371 0.93 24.88 -20.35
CA LEU A 371 2.32 24.89 -20.82
C LEU A 371 2.54 23.98 -22.04
N ASP A 372 1.87 22.83 -22.05
CA ASP A 372 2.09 21.76 -23.00
C ASP A 372 0.75 21.12 -23.45
N PRO A 373 -0.13 21.91 -24.11
CA PRO A 373 -1.48 21.45 -24.47
C PRO A 373 -1.49 20.28 -25.46
N LEU A 374 -0.40 20.10 -26.23
CA LEU A 374 -0.25 19.05 -27.24
C LEU A 374 0.72 17.94 -26.83
N SER A 375 1.20 17.94 -25.58
CA SER A 375 2.22 16.98 -25.12
C SER A 375 3.51 16.97 -25.97
N SER A 376 3.89 18.13 -26.51
CA SER A 376 4.98 18.32 -27.47
C SER A 376 6.11 19.22 -26.95
N ARG A 377 5.97 19.80 -25.76
CA ARG A 377 6.99 20.65 -25.13
C ARG A 377 7.58 20.01 -23.88
N THR A 378 8.89 20.18 -23.70
CA THR A 378 9.51 19.90 -22.41
C THR A 378 9.01 20.92 -21.39
N VAL A 379 8.67 20.45 -20.18
CA VAL A 379 8.34 21.30 -19.05
C VAL A 379 9.37 21.11 -17.96
N THR A 380 9.94 22.20 -17.44
CA THR A 380 10.95 22.16 -16.37
C THR A 380 10.44 22.83 -15.09
N LEU A 381 11.06 22.50 -13.96
CA LEU A 381 10.87 23.18 -12.67
C LEU A 381 12.10 22.98 -11.78
N TRP A 382 12.31 23.91 -10.86
CA TRP A 382 13.29 23.77 -9.78
C TRP A 382 12.59 23.39 -8.48
N VAL A 383 13.24 22.53 -7.68
CA VAL A 383 12.74 22.11 -6.37
C VAL A 383 13.92 21.87 -5.43
N PHE A 384 13.78 22.23 -4.14
CA PHE A 384 14.79 21.91 -3.14
C PHE A 384 15.05 20.40 -3.08
N GLU A 385 16.33 20.01 -3.00
CA GLU A 385 16.72 18.60 -3.00
C GLU A 385 16.13 17.84 -1.80
N GLU A 386 16.07 18.49 -0.63
CA GLU A 386 15.49 17.90 0.59
C GLU A 386 13.94 17.89 0.60
N ASN A 387 13.25 18.54 -0.34
CA ASN A 387 11.79 18.57 -0.36
C ASN A 387 11.19 17.30 -0.97
N ALA A 388 11.30 16.19 -0.24
CA ALA A 388 10.84 14.86 -0.66
C ALA A 388 9.36 14.85 -1.06
N ARG A 389 8.51 15.58 -0.32
CA ARG A 389 7.07 15.66 -0.59
C ARG A 389 6.77 16.26 -1.97
N ALA A 390 7.38 17.39 -2.29
CA ALA A 390 7.21 18.03 -3.61
C ALA A 390 7.79 17.14 -4.72
N ARG A 391 8.96 16.54 -4.51
CA ARG A 391 9.56 15.60 -5.45
C ARG A 391 8.67 14.40 -5.76
N THR A 392 8.02 13.82 -4.75
CA THR A 392 7.03 12.74 -4.96
C THR A 392 5.86 13.22 -5.80
N LEU A 393 5.31 14.42 -5.55
CA LEU A 393 4.22 14.99 -6.36
C LEU A 393 4.64 15.12 -7.83
N TYR A 394 5.83 15.67 -8.10
CA TYR A 394 6.33 15.88 -9.45
C TYR A 394 6.66 14.55 -10.17
N ALA A 395 7.24 13.58 -9.47
CA ALA A 395 7.51 12.25 -10.03
C ALA A 395 6.23 11.55 -10.50
N HIS A 396 5.13 11.64 -9.73
CA HIS A 396 3.82 11.11 -10.15
C HIS A 396 3.25 11.81 -11.39
N ALA A 397 3.66 13.05 -11.66
CA ALA A 397 3.29 13.80 -12.87
C ALA A 397 4.25 13.55 -14.05
N GLY A 398 5.22 12.63 -13.90
CA GLY A 398 6.17 12.25 -14.95
C GLY A 398 7.42 13.12 -15.05
N PHE A 399 7.71 13.94 -14.04
CA PHE A 399 8.97 14.68 -13.97
C PHE A 399 10.11 13.79 -13.48
N VAL A 400 11.27 13.93 -14.11
CA VAL A 400 12.51 13.25 -13.74
C VAL A 400 13.65 14.25 -13.58
N PRO A 401 14.66 14.00 -12.72
CA PRO A 401 15.84 14.87 -12.64
C PRO A 401 16.60 14.90 -13.97
N ASP A 402 17.03 16.10 -14.40
CA ASP A 402 17.84 16.26 -15.62
C ASP A 402 19.35 16.37 -15.33
N GLY A 403 19.73 16.39 -14.05
CA GLY A 403 21.09 16.50 -13.57
C GLY A 403 21.54 17.93 -13.22
N ALA A 404 20.77 18.97 -13.57
CA ALA A 404 21.11 20.34 -13.21
C ALA A 404 20.84 20.61 -11.73
N ARG A 405 21.77 21.34 -11.10
CA ARG A 405 21.75 21.73 -9.69
C ARG A 405 22.12 23.20 -9.56
N ARG A 406 21.52 23.90 -8.60
CA ARG A 406 21.90 25.27 -8.23
C ARG A 406 21.73 25.48 -6.73
N VAL A 407 22.40 26.47 -6.19
CA VAL A 407 22.13 26.97 -4.83
C VAL A 407 21.41 28.28 -5.00
N GLU A 408 20.21 28.40 -4.43
CA GLU A 408 19.46 29.64 -4.47
C GLU A 408 20.10 30.62 -3.46
N GLU A 409 20.75 31.67 -3.97
CA GLU A 409 21.54 32.62 -3.17
C GLU A 409 20.71 33.27 -2.06
N SER A 410 19.42 33.46 -2.29
CA SER A 410 18.48 34.06 -1.34
C SER A 410 18.26 33.22 -0.08
N TYR A 411 18.45 31.90 -0.16
CA TYR A 411 18.11 30.96 0.92
C TYR A 411 19.27 30.04 1.33
N GLY A 412 20.34 29.97 0.53
CA GLY A 412 21.48 29.09 0.75
C GLY A 412 21.17 27.60 0.61
N ALA A 413 20.00 27.25 0.07
CA ALA A 413 19.52 25.87 -0.07
C ALA A 413 19.72 25.34 -1.49
N GLN A 414 20.00 24.03 -1.59
CA GLN A 414 20.30 23.37 -2.85
C GLN A 414 19.00 22.96 -3.57
N GLU A 415 18.91 23.34 -4.85
CA GLU A 415 17.82 22.96 -5.75
C GLU A 415 18.32 22.03 -6.84
N ILE A 416 17.45 21.09 -7.22
CA ILE A 416 17.61 20.24 -8.40
C ILE A 416 16.57 20.63 -9.45
N ARG A 417 16.94 20.57 -10.73
CA ARG A 417 15.98 20.76 -11.82
C ARG A 417 15.35 19.43 -12.20
N LEU A 418 14.03 19.45 -12.34
CA LEU A 418 13.27 18.34 -12.90
C LEU A 418 12.73 18.74 -14.26
N GLN A 419 12.66 17.78 -15.16
CA GLN A 419 12.08 17.94 -16.49
C GLN A 419 11.04 16.85 -16.77
N ARG A 420 10.02 17.21 -17.52
CA ARG A 420 9.05 16.30 -18.13
C ARG A 420 9.18 16.46 -19.65
N ILE A 421 9.68 15.43 -20.30
CA ILE A 421 9.89 15.40 -21.76
C ILE A 421 8.60 14.92 -22.43
N PRO A 422 8.27 15.40 -23.65
CA PRO A 422 7.24 14.83 -24.50
C PRO A 422 7.38 13.31 -24.63
N GLY A 423 6.26 12.58 -24.62
CA GLY A 423 6.28 11.15 -24.97
C GLY A 423 6.72 10.97 -26.44
N PRO A 424 7.19 9.77 -26.84
CA PRO A 424 7.46 9.51 -28.25
C PRO A 424 6.20 9.78 -29.06
N ALA A 425 6.32 10.56 -30.14
CA ALA A 425 5.24 10.77 -31.09
C ALA A 425 4.75 9.39 -31.55
N HIS A 426 3.49 9.06 -31.29
CA HIS A 426 2.86 7.97 -32.00
C HIS A 426 2.74 8.40 -33.45
N ASP A 427 3.70 7.99 -34.28
CA ASP A 427 3.53 7.94 -35.73
C ASP A 427 2.35 7.00 -35.98
N GLY A 428 1.16 7.58 -36.15
CA GLY A 428 0.01 6.88 -36.68
C GLY A 428 0.36 6.37 -38.08
N PRO A 429 -0.09 5.16 -38.47
CA PRO A 429 0.29 4.59 -39.74
C PRO A 429 -0.18 5.49 -40.88
N SER A 430 0.78 5.92 -41.69
CA SER A 430 0.57 6.60 -42.96
C SER A 430 -0.38 5.77 -43.82
N SER A 431 -1.59 6.26 -44.02
CA SER A 431 -2.53 5.71 -44.99
C SER A 431 -1.94 5.86 -46.39
N SER A 432 -1.59 4.73 -47.01
CA SER A 432 -1.39 4.57 -48.46
C SER A 432 -2.54 3.75 -49.01
#